data_AF-A0A6N7M3H3-F1
#
_entry.id   AF-A0A6N7M3H3-F1
#
_cell.length_a   1.000
_cell.length_b   1.000
_cell.length_c   1.000
_cell.angle_alpha   90.00
_cell.angle_beta   90.00
_cell.angle_gamma   90.00
#
_symmetry.space_group_name_H-M   'P 1'
#
loop_
_entity.id
_entity.type
_entity.pdbx_description
1 polymer ?
#
loop_
_entity_poly.entity_id
_entity_poly.type
_entity_poly.pdbx_seq_one_letter_code
_entity_poly.pdbx_strand_id
1 'polypeptide(L)'
;MVDIQLKARGISDEKLIAIMAIIPRHLFISGKKPSESYGDYPLSIGCRQTISQPYMVAVMTELLRLTGREKVLEVGTGSGYQTAVLAELAQEVYTVERIPQLLKRSKKLLTELGYPNIYFRSGDGSRGWPEAAPFDSILVTAAASSIPPELKEQLADNGILVIPVGSSSNYQQLTVLRRSGNHFTVESGLGCRFVPLVRE
;
A
#
# COMPACT_ATOMS: atom_id res chain seq x y z
N MET A 1 14.46 10.30 -8.88
CA MET A 1 13.15 9.84 -8.40
C MET A 1 12.26 11.05 -8.08
N VAL A 2 12.58 11.85 -7.06
CA VAL A 2 11.71 12.94 -6.57
C VAL A 2 11.27 13.95 -7.63
N ASP A 3 12.18 14.74 -8.20
CA ASP A 3 11.78 15.89 -9.04
C ASP A 3 11.09 15.47 -10.33
N ILE A 4 11.67 14.48 -11.03
CA ILE A 4 11.21 14.07 -12.37
C ILE A 4 10.04 13.08 -12.30
N GLN A 5 10.04 12.14 -11.36
CA GLN A 5 9.08 11.04 -11.34
C GLN A 5 7.90 11.30 -10.40
N LEU A 6 8.05 12.16 -9.38
CA LEU A 6 6.97 12.48 -8.43
C LEU A 6 6.46 13.91 -8.65
N LYS A 7 7.29 14.93 -8.39
CA LYS A 7 6.87 16.34 -8.44
C LYS A 7 6.37 16.76 -9.82
N ALA A 8 7.13 16.46 -10.88
CA ALA A 8 6.73 16.79 -12.26
C ALA A 8 5.44 16.06 -12.71
N ARG A 9 4.98 15.05 -11.97
CA ARG A 9 3.76 14.28 -12.24
C ARG A 9 2.63 14.60 -11.26
N GLY A 10 2.74 15.67 -10.49
CA GLY A 10 1.65 16.21 -9.67
C GLY A 10 1.61 15.74 -8.21
N ILE A 11 2.60 14.95 -7.75
CA ILE A 11 2.75 14.66 -6.31
C ILE A 11 3.18 15.95 -5.63
N SER A 12 2.43 16.38 -4.61
CA SER A 12 2.58 17.69 -3.96
C SER A 12 2.71 17.63 -2.45
N ASP A 13 2.46 16.48 -1.83
CA ASP A 13 2.72 16.24 -0.42
C ASP A 13 4.23 16.22 -0.15
N GLU A 14 4.76 17.37 0.31
CA GLU A 14 6.18 17.54 0.61
C GLU A 14 6.67 16.58 1.72
N LYS A 15 5.81 16.19 2.67
CA LYS A 15 6.18 15.24 3.73
C LYS A 15 6.38 13.85 3.13
N LEU A 16 5.43 13.39 2.31
CA LEU A 16 5.55 12.12 1.59
C LEU A 16 6.77 12.10 0.67
N ILE A 17 7.01 13.17 -0.07
CA ILE A 17 8.15 13.29 -0.98
C ILE A 17 9.47 13.18 -0.21
N ALA A 18 9.59 13.88 0.92
CA ALA A 18 10.77 13.80 1.77
C ALA A 18 10.98 12.38 2.32
N ILE A 19 9.93 11.72 2.79
CA ILE A 19 9.96 10.34 3.29
C ILE A 19 10.43 9.37 2.19
N MET A 20 9.86 9.46 0.99
CA MET A 20 10.27 8.60 -0.12
C MET A 20 11.72 8.88 -0.56
N ALA A 21 12.24 10.09 -0.36
CA ALA A 21 13.63 10.41 -0.66
C ALA A 21 14.62 9.73 0.31
N ILE A 22 14.25 9.57 1.58
CA ILE A 22 15.13 9.03 2.62
C ILE A 22 15.03 7.51 2.77
N ILE A 23 13.86 6.91 2.51
CA ILE A 23 13.70 5.46 2.62
C ILE A 23 14.56 4.79 1.54
N PRO A 24 15.54 3.93 1.90
CA PRO A 24 16.44 3.31 0.95
C PRO A 24 15.74 2.18 0.18
N ARG A 25 14.97 2.54 -0.85
CA ARG A 25 14.15 1.63 -1.67
C ARG A 25 14.88 0.36 -2.12
N HIS A 26 16.18 0.45 -2.41
CA HIS A 26 16.99 -0.69 -2.83
C HIS A 26 17.11 -1.81 -1.77
N LEU A 27 16.95 -1.51 -0.47
CA LEU A 27 16.94 -2.54 0.58
C LEU A 27 15.72 -3.47 0.48
N PHE A 28 14.63 -3.00 -0.14
CA PHE A 28 13.39 -3.75 -0.30
C PHE A 28 13.39 -4.65 -1.55
N ILE A 29 14.53 -4.76 -2.25
CA ILE A 29 14.66 -5.49 -3.50
C ILE A 29 15.87 -6.42 -3.43
N SER A 30 15.63 -7.71 -3.30
CA SER A 30 16.69 -8.71 -3.16
C SER A 30 17.62 -8.74 -4.38
N GLY A 31 18.92 -8.56 -4.15
CA GLY A 31 19.95 -8.73 -5.17
C GLY A 31 20.05 -7.60 -6.20
N LYS A 32 19.43 -6.43 -5.95
CA LYS A 32 19.52 -5.27 -6.84
C LYS A 32 20.45 -4.20 -6.30
N LYS A 33 21.21 -3.57 -7.21
CA LYS A 33 22.05 -2.42 -6.86
C LYS A 33 21.18 -1.17 -6.70
N PRO A 34 21.63 -0.15 -5.94
CA PRO A 34 20.93 1.12 -5.86
C PRO A 34 20.61 1.72 -7.24
N SER A 35 21.55 1.71 -8.18
CA SER A 35 21.36 2.24 -9.54
C SER A 35 20.19 1.62 -10.32
N GLU A 36 19.75 0.42 -9.96
CA GLU A 36 18.66 -0.31 -10.63
C GLU A 36 17.30 -0.17 -9.92
N SER A 37 17.28 0.42 -8.72
CA SER A 37 16.14 0.31 -7.78
C SER A 37 15.22 1.54 -7.75
N TYR A 38 15.66 2.66 -8.34
CA TYR A 38 14.95 3.96 -8.31
C TYR A 38 14.36 4.38 -9.66
N GLY A 39 14.33 3.48 -10.63
CA GLY A 39 13.56 3.67 -11.86
C GLY A 39 12.06 3.65 -11.57
N ASP A 40 11.28 4.42 -12.33
CA ASP A 40 9.83 4.51 -12.12
C ASP A 40 9.05 3.39 -12.81
N TYR A 41 9.31 2.16 -12.37
CA TYR A 41 8.66 0.94 -12.86
C TYR A 41 8.64 -0.14 -11.77
N PRO A 42 7.73 -1.12 -11.84
CA PRO A 42 7.72 -2.22 -10.89
C PRO A 42 8.95 -3.12 -11.06
N LEU A 43 9.44 -3.66 -9.96
CA LEU A 43 10.59 -4.58 -9.92
C LEU A 43 10.20 -5.90 -9.26
N SER A 44 10.71 -7.03 -9.75
CA SER A 44 10.44 -8.34 -9.16
C SER A 44 11.03 -8.45 -7.75
N ILE A 45 10.26 -9.01 -6.82
CA ILE A 45 10.69 -9.29 -5.44
C ILE A 45 10.66 -10.80 -5.13
N GLY A 46 10.54 -11.62 -6.17
CA GLY A 46 10.33 -13.07 -6.06
C GLY A 46 8.85 -13.42 -5.83
N CYS A 47 8.57 -14.73 -5.72
CA CYS A 47 7.22 -15.27 -5.47
C CYS A 47 6.15 -14.78 -6.48
N ARG A 48 6.56 -14.43 -7.71
CA ARG A 48 5.72 -13.80 -8.75
C ARG A 48 5.09 -12.46 -8.34
N GLN A 49 5.68 -11.77 -7.37
CA GLN A 49 5.26 -10.45 -6.89
C GLN A 49 6.24 -9.37 -7.35
N THR A 50 5.78 -8.13 -7.29
CA THR A 50 6.58 -6.94 -7.61
C THR A 50 6.48 -5.89 -6.51
N ILE A 51 7.57 -5.15 -6.28
CA ILE A 51 7.47 -3.84 -5.62
C ILE A 51 6.87 -2.84 -6.62
N SER A 52 5.86 -2.09 -6.19
CA SER A 52 5.18 -1.09 -7.03
C SER A 52 6.13 0.02 -7.47
N GLN A 53 5.89 0.59 -8.66
CA GLN A 53 6.64 1.76 -9.12
C GLN A 53 6.53 2.91 -8.10
N PRO A 54 7.60 3.70 -7.86
CA PRO A 54 7.59 4.85 -6.96
C PRO A 54 6.40 5.78 -7.14
N TYR A 55 6.05 6.16 -8.38
CA TYR A 55 4.91 7.06 -8.60
C TYR A 55 3.59 6.48 -8.08
N MET A 56 3.37 5.18 -8.25
CA MET A 56 2.14 4.54 -7.78
C MET A 56 2.08 4.49 -6.25
N VAL A 57 3.23 4.22 -5.60
CA VAL A 57 3.35 4.32 -4.13
C VAL A 57 2.96 5.72 -3.67
N ALA A 58 3.49 6.76 -4.33
CA ALA A 58 3.21 8.14 -3.97
C ALA A 58 1.72 8.49 -4.14
N VAL A 59 1.15 8.25 -5.33
CA VAL A 59 -0.26 8.60 -5.61
C VAL A 59 -1.20 7.88 -4.64
N MET A 60 -1.02 6.58 -4.44
CA MET A 60 -1.92 5.84 -3.56
C MET A 60 -1.83 6.35 -2.11
N THR A 61 -0.64 6.77 -1.68
CA THR A 61 -0.42 7.31 -0.33
C THR A 61 -1.04 8.70 -0.17
N GLU A 62 -0.90 9.61 -1.14
CA GLU A 62 -1.55 10.94 -1.09
C GLU A 62 -3.09 10.82 -1.04
N LEU A 63 -3.67 9.82 -1.72
CA LEU A 63 -5.11 9.60 -1.73
C LEU A 63 -5.68 9.22 -0.35
N LEU A 64 -4.86 8.66 0.55
CA LEU A 64 -5.23 8.35 1.92
C LEU A 64 -5.33 9.59 2.82
N ARG A 65 -4.71 10.72 2.44
CA ARG A 65 -4.75 11.98 3.18
C ARG A 65 -4.34 11.84 4.66
N LEU A 66 -3.30 11.06 4.93
CA LEU A 66 -2.82 10.78 6.28
C LEU A 66 -2.31 12.05 6.98
N THR A 67 -2.64 12.20 8.25
CA THR A 67 -2.26 13.33 9.10
C THR A 67 -1.29 12.96 10.21
N GLY A 68 -1.02 11.67 10.41
CA GLY A 68 -0.13 11.14 11.46
C GLY A 68 -0.87 10.55 12.66
N ARG A 69 -2.19 10.46 12.61
CA ARG A 69 -3.04 9.92 13.69
C ARG A 69 -3.78 8.64 13.30
N GLU A 70 -3.69 8.28 12.02
CA GLU A 70 -4.50 7.21 11.45
C GLU A 70 -3.96 5.84 11.85
N LYS A 71 -4.89 4.93 12.11
CA LYS A 71 -4.67 3.49 12.12
C LYS A 71 -4.91 2.94 10.71
N VAL A 72 -3.86 2.49 10.07
CA VAL A 72 -3.87 2.06 8.66
C VAL A 72 -3.85 0.54 8.55
N LEU A 73 -4.70 -0.02 7.70
CA LEU A 73 -4.57 -1.40 7.21
C LEU A 73 -3.94 -1.40 5.81
N GLU A 74 -2.82 -2.07 5.64
CA GLU A 74 -2.22 -2.42 4.36
C GLU A 74 -2.55 -3.88 4.01
N VAL A 75 -3.09 -4.12 2.83
CA VAL A 75 -3.29 -5.46 2.27
C VAL A 75 -2.27 -5.70 1.16
N GLY A 76 -1.36 -6.63 1.40
CA GLY A 76 -0.24 -6.97 0.52
C GLY A 76 1.07 -6.31 0.98
N THR A 77 1.65 -6.79 2.08
CA THR A 77 2.95 -6.31 2.58
C THR A 77 4.04 -6.40 1.51
N GLY A 78 4.09 -7.49 0.76
CA GLY A 78 5.05 -7.71 -0.32
C GLY A 78 6.49 -7.50 0.14
N SER A 79 7.14 -6.48 -0.43
CA SER A 79 8.53 -6.11 -0.07
C SER A 79 8.64 -5.42 1.29
N GLY A 80 7.57 -4.76 1.77
CA GLY A 80 7.58 -3.87 2.94
C GLY A 80 7.83 -2.39 2.61
N TYR A 81 8.11 -2.02 1.35
CA TYR A 81 8.41 -0.62 1.02
C TYR A 81 7.23 0.33 1.23
N GLN A 82 6.04 -0.07 0.78
CA GLN A 82 4.82 0.71 1.02
C GLN A 82 4.50 0.76 2.53
N THR A 83 4.68 -0.36 3.26
CA THR A 83 4.56 -0.42 4.72
C THR A 83 5.47 0.60 5.42
N ALA A 84 6.74 0.72 4.99
CA ALA A 84 7.69 1.70 5.53
C ALA A 84 7.21 3.13 5.28
N VAL A 85 6.75 3.44 4.06
CA VAL A 85 6.19 4.77 3.72
C VAL A 85 4.98 5.09 4.60
N LEU A 86 4.07 4.12 4.82
CA LEU A 86 2.92 4.31 5.70
C LEU A 86 3.34 4.50 7.16
N ALA A 87 4.35 3.77 7.63
CA ALA A 87 4.81 3.82 9.03
C ALA A 87 5.41 5.18 9.42
N GLU A 88 5.98 5.91 8.46
CA GLU A 88 6.46 7.30 8.64
C GLU A 88 5.31 8.34 8.64
N LEU A 89 4.13 7.97 8.12
CA LEU A 89 3.00 8.88 7.89
C LEU A 89 1.81 8.64 8.81
N ALA A 90 1.67 7.46 9.40
CA ALA A 90 0.54 7.03 10.21
C ALA A 90 0.92 6.76 11.66
N GLN A 91 -0.07 6.69 12.55
CA GLN A 91 0.16 6.34 13.94
C GLN A 91 0.50 4.84 14.05
N GLU A 92 -0.29 3.98 13.41
CA GLU A 92 -0.11 2.53 13.41
C GLU A 92 -0.36 1.96 12.01
N VAL A 93 0.44 0.96 11.63
CA VAL A 93 0.27 0.24 10.35
C VAL A 93 0.09 -1.25 10.62
N TYR A 94 -1.07 -1.76 10.26
CA TYR A 94 -1.39 -3.19 10.27
C TYR A 94 -1.22 -3.70 8.85
N THR A 95 -0.35 -4.67 8.62
CA THR A 95 -0.09 -5.19 7.27
C THR A 95 -0.35 -6.69 7.20
N VAL A 96 -1.07 -7.11 6.15
CA VAL A 96 -1.43 -8.50 5.89
C VAL A 96 -0.73 -9.00 4.63
N GLU A 97 -0.09 -10.16 4.72
CA GLU A 97 0.56 -10.83 3.59
C GLU A 97 0.21 -12.32 3.59
N ARG A 98 -0.15 -12.85 2.42
CA ARG A 98 -0.52 -14.26 2.27
C ARG A 98 0.67 -15.17 2.00
N ILE A 99 1.79 -14.64 1.50
CA ILE A 99 3.00 -15.40 1.16
C ILE A 99 3.97 -15.37 2.36
N PRO A 100 4.14 -16.47 3.11
CA PRO A 100 4.92 -16.47 4.35
C PRO A 100 6.39 -16.09 4.14
N GLN A 101 6.94 -16.42 2.96
CA GLN A 101 8.32 -16.07 2.59
C GLN A 101 8.53 -14.56 2.46
N LEU A 102 7.56 -13.84 1.87
CA LEU A 102 7.62 -12.38 1.75
C LEU A 102 7.43 -11.73 3.11
N LEU A 103 6.40 -12.15 3.87
CA LEU A 103 6.15 -11.64 5.21
C LEU A 103 7.35 -11.78 6.14
N LYS A 104 8.02 -12.95 6.11
CA LYS A 104 9.23 -13.18 6.93
C LYS A 104 10.35 -12.20 6.57
N ARG A 105 10.56 -11.94 5.27
CA ARG A 105 11.62 -11.04 4.79
C ARG A 105 11.30 -9.58 5.12
N SER A 106 10.08 -9.12 4.82
CA SER A 106 9.65 -7.75 5.08
C SER A 106 9.63 -7.45 6.57
N LYS A 107 9.10 -8.36 7.40
CA LYS A 107 9.11 -8.22 8.86
C LYS A 107 10.53 -8.08 9.41
N LYS A 108 11.45 -8.91 8.96
CA LYS A 108 12.86 -8.83 9.37
C LYS A 108 13.45 -7.47 9.02
N LEU A 109 13.35 -7.06 7.76
CA LEU A 109 13.90 -5.79 7.29
C LEU A 109 13.30 -4.58 8.01
N LEU A 110 11.97 -4.52 8.15
CA LEU A 110 11.29 -3.41 8.81
C LEU A 110 11.61 -3.31 10.31
N THR A 111 11.84 -4.46 10.97
CA THR A 111 12.33 -4.48 12.36
C THR A 111 13.77 -3.99 12.45
N GLU A 112 14.65 -4.41 11.53
CA GLU A 112 16.05 -3.95 11.46
C GLU A 112 16.16 -2.46 11.14
N LEU A 113 15.23 -1.91 10.35
CA LEU A 113 15.10 -0.48 10.09
C LEU A 113 14.48 0.30 11.26
N GLY A 114 14.01 -0.38 12.30
CA GLY A 114 13.58 0.24 13.56
C GLY A 114 12.15 0.78 13.58
N TYR A 115 11.25 0.32 12.70
CA TYR A 115 9.84 0.75 12.71
C TYR A 115 9.07 0.09 13.87
N PRO A 116 8.64 0.84 14.90
CA PRO A 116 8.02 0.26 16.08
C PRO A 116 6.50 0.11 15.95
N ASN A 117 5.88 0.79 14.99
CA ASN A 117 4.44 0.95 14.84
C ASN A 117 3.83 0.05 13.75
N ILE A 118 4.49 -1.07 13.43
CA ILE A 118 4.03 -2.02 12.40
C ILE A 118 3.60 -3.34 13.03
N TYR A 119 2.38 -3.76 12.74
CA TYR A 119 1.79 -5.02 13.14
C TYR A 119 1.62 -5.95 11.94
N PHE A 120 2.12 -7.17 12.04
CA PHE A 120 2.21 -8.11 10.92
C PHE A 120 1.24 -9.28 11.09
N ARG A 121 0.49 -9.62 10.03
CA ARG A 121 -0.35 -10.83 9.97
C ARG A 121 -0.08 -11.63 8.70
N SER A 122 0.03 -12.93 8.86
CA SER A 122 -0.04 -13.87 7.73
C SER A 122 -1.50 -14.22 7.48
N GLY A 123 -1.97 -14.12 6.24
CA GLY A 123 -3.32 -14.57 5.88
C GLY A 123 -3.90 -13.92 4.62
N ASP A 124 -5.16 -14.25 4.34
CA ASP A 124 -5.94 -13.64 3.27
C ASP A 124 -6.33 -12.20 3.63
N GLY A 125 -5.68 -11.24 3.00
CA GLY A 125 -5.95 -9.82 3.21
C GLY A 125 -7.27 -9.33 2.62
N SER A 126 -7.96 -10.10 1.77
CA SER A 126 -9.31 -9.76 1.32
C SER A 126 -10.33 -9.78 2.47
N ARG A 127 -10.03 -10.52 3.55
CA ARG A 127 -10.80 -10.58 4.79
C ARG A 127 -10.44 -9.47 5.78
N GLY A 128 -9.45 -8.64 5.46
CA GLY A 128 -8.92 -7.60 6.34
C GLY A 128 -8.34 -8.15 7.64
N TRP A 129 -8.56 -7.42 8.72
CA TRP A 129 -8.15 -7.78 10.08
C TRP A 129 -9.23 -7.38 11.10
N PRO A 130 -10.32 -8.17 11.21
CA PRO A 130 -11.48 -7.82 12.04
C PRO A 130 -11.16 -7.54 13.51
N GLU A 131 -10.20 -8.26 14.08
CA GLU A 131 -9.79 -8.13 15.49
C GLU A 131 -9.10 -6.80 15.80
N ALA A 132 -8.62 -6.09 14.76
CA ALA A 132 -7.99 -4.77 14.89
C ALA A 132 -8.83 -3.65 14.26
N ALA A 133 -9.95 -3.97 13.61
CA ALA A 133 -10.86 -2.98 13.07
C ALA A 133 -11.51 -2.14 14.20
N PRO A 134 -12.00 -0.93 13.90
CA PRO A 134 -12.00 -0.26 12.59
C PRO A 134 -10.66 0.40 12.23
N PHE A 135 -10.46 0.69 10.94
CA PHE A 135 -9.28 1.38 10.40
C PHE A 135 -9.65 2.74 9.79
N ASP A 136 -8.90 3.78 10.09
CA ASP A 136 -9.09 5.12 9.50
C ASP A 136 -8.74 5.12 8.01
N SER A 137 -7.84 4.24 7.60
CA SER A 137 -7.40 4.12 6.22
C SER A 137 -7.09 2.68 5.86
N ILE A 138 -7.46 2.28 4.65
CA ILE A 138 -7.16 0.95 4.10
C ILE A 138 -6.50 1.12 2.73
N LEU A 139 -5.34 0.52 2.56
CA LEU A 139 -4.59 0.53 1.31
C LEU A 139 -4.39 -0.90 0.82
N VAL A 140 -4.83 -1.20 -0.40
CA VAL A 140 -4.69 -2.52 -1.01
C VAL A 140 -3.71 -2.46 -2.17
N THR A 141 -2.62 -3.21 -2.11
CA THR A 141 -1.53 -3.22 -3.11
C THR A 141 -1.64 -4.39 -4.10
N ALA A 142 -2.86 -4.91 -4.28
CA ALA A 142 -3.22 -5.95 -5.23
C ALA A 142 -4.60 -5.67 -5.84
N ALA A 143 -4.82 -6.05 -7.10
CA ALA A 143 -6.06 -5.78 -7.80
C ALA A 143 -7.17 -6.75 -7.41
N ALA A 144 -8.30 -6.21 -6.95
CA ALA A 144 -9.51 -6.99 -6.69
C ALA A 144 -10.49 -6.91 -7.88
N SER A 145 -11.31 -7.94 -8.06
CA SER A 145 -12.40 -7.91 -9.06
C SER A 145 -13.47 -6.87 -8.72
N SER A 146 -13.67 -6.63 -7.43
CA SER A 146 -14.57 -5.64 -6.83
C SER A 146 -14.05 -5.31 -5.44
N ILE A 147 -14.51 -4.19 -4.86
CA ILE A 147 -14.13 -3.82 -3.48
C ILE A 147 -14.63 -4.92 -2.51
N PRO A 148 -13.75 -5.57 -1.72
CA PRO A 148 -14.18 -6.59 -0.77
C PRO A 148 -15.11 -5.98 0.30
N PRO A 149 -16.28 -6.58 0.56
CA PRO A 149 -17.22 -6.08 1.58
C PRO A 149 -16.58 -6.06 2.97
N GLU A 150 -15.71 -7.03 3.29
CA GLU A 150 -15.03 -7.13 4.58
C GLU A 150 -14.13 -5.90 4.84
N LEU A 151 -13.43 -5.42 3.81
CA LEU A 151 -12.61 -4.21 3.93
C LEU A 151 -13.48 -2.97 4.06
N LYS A 152 -14.61 -2.91 3.34
CA LYS A 152 -15.58 -1.82 3.45
C LYS A 152 -16.20 -1.73 4.86
N GLU A 153 -16.52 -2.87 5.46
CA GLU A 153 -17.10 -2.97 6.81
C GLU A 153 -16.10 -2.58 7.91
N GLN A 154 -14.81 -2.86 7.70
CA GLN A 154 -13.74 -2.55 8.65
C GLN A 154 -13.25 -1.09 8.56
N LEU A 155 -13.75 -0.30 7.61
CA LEU A 155 -13.39 1.10 7.47
C LEU A 155 -14.09 1.96 8.54
N ALA A 156 -13.35 2.76 9.29
CA ALA A 156 -13.89 3.69 10.29
C ALA A 156 -14.77 4.77 9.64
N ASP A 157 -15.57 5.45 10.46
CA ASP A 157 -16.28 6.63 9.98
C ASP A 157 -15.31 7.71 9.51
N ASN A 158 -15.64 8.40 8.42
CA ASN A 158 -14.73 9.30 7.69
C ASN A 158 -13.47 8.64 7.11
N GLY A 159 -13.37 7.31 7.15
CA GLY A 159 -12.22 6.57 6.65
C GLY A 159 -12.14 6.53 5.12
N ILE A 160 -10.92 6.27 4.64
CA ILE A 160 -10.59 6.20 3.21
C ILE A 160 -10.02 4.83 2.85
N LEU A 161 -10.59 4.18 1.83
CA LEU A 161 -10.07 2.95 1.25
C LEU A 161 -9.56 3.23 -0.17
N VAL A 162 -8.31 2.86 -0.45
CA VAL A 162 -7.68 2.97 -1.77
C VAL A 162 -7.32 1.57 -2.27
N ILE A 163 -7.87 1.18 -3.42
CA ILE A 163 -7.76 -0.18 -3.97
C ILE A 163 -7.75 -0.17 -5.50
N PRO A 164 -6.87 -0.93 -6.17
CA PRO A 164 -7.00 -1.22 -7.59
C PRO A 164 -8.19 -2.17 -7.84
N VAL A 165 -9.13 -1.77 -8.69
CA VAL A 165 -10.30 -2.59 -9.07
C VAL A 165 -10.29 -2.86 -10.57
N GLY A 166 -10.47 -4.13 -10.95
CA GLY A 166 -10.57 -4.58 -12.33
C GLY A 166 -10.14 -6.03 -12.52
N SER A 167 -10.55 -6.67 -13.61
CA SER A 167 -10.11 -8.03 -13.93
C SER A 167 -8.70 -8.03 -14.55
N SER A 168 -8.01 -9.17 -14.50
CA SER A 168 -6.71 -9.37 -15.17
C SER A 168 -6.79 -9.30 -16.71
N SER A 169 -8.00 -9.48 -17.27
CA SER A 169 -8.32 -9.37 -18.70
C SER A 169 -8.74 -7.97 -19.13
N ASN A 170 -9.06 -7.07 -18.21
CA ASN A 170 -9.52 -5.71 -18.46
C ASN A 170 -8.55 -4.68 -17.85
N TYR A 171 -8.83 -3.39 -18.09
CA TYR A 171 -8.14 -2.30 -17.40
C TYR A 171 -8.48 -2.30 -15.91
N GLN A 172 -7.48 -2.09 -15.06
CA GLN A 172 -7.67 -1.85 -13.63
C GLN A 172 -7.63 -0.34 -13.39
N GLN A 173 -8.49 0.15 -12.51
CA GLN A 173 -8.51 1.53 -12.09
C GLN A 173 -8.22 1.62 -10.60
N LEU A 174 -7.45 2.64 -10.21
CA LEU A 174 -7.30 2.97 -8.82
C LEU A 174 -8.62 3.55 -8.32
N THR A 175 -9.25 2.90 -7.36
CA THR A 175 -10.56 3.28 -6.82
C THR A 175 -10.38 3.79 -5.40
N VAL A 176 -11.06 4.89 -5.09
CA VAL A 176 -11.11 5.47 -3.74
C VAL A 176 -12.54 5.40 -3.22
N LEU A 177 -12.71 4.75 -2.08
CA LEU A 177 -13.97 4.67 -1.36
C LEU A 177 -13.86 5.47 -0.06
N ARG A 178 -14.85 6.33 0.20
CA ARG A 178 -14.91 7.13 1.43
C ARG A 178 -16.19 6.82 2.18
N ARG A 179 -16.10 6.71 3.51
CA ARG A 179 -17.25 6.48 4.39
C ARG A 179 -17.70 7.78 5.05
N SER A 180 -19.00 7.98 5.16
CA SER A 180 -19.63 9.04 5.96
C SER A 180 -20.90 8.48 6.62
N GLY A 181 -20.78 8.10 7.90
CA GLY A 181 -21.76 7.32 8.63
C GLY A 181 -22.06 5.98 7.93
N ASN A 182 -23.29 5.87 7.42
CA ASN A 182 -23.75 4.70 6.66
C ASN A 182 -23.62 4.86 5.13
N HIS A 183 -23.14 6.02 4.67
CA HIS A 183 -23.01 6.33 3.26
C HIS A 183 -21.58 6.07 2.78
N PHE A 184 -21.47 5.62 1.52
CA PHE A 184 -20.19 5.36 0.88
C PHE A 184 -20.17 6.01 -0.49
N THR A 185 -19.14 6.80 -0.75
CA THR A 185 -18.88 7.39 -2.07
C THR A 185 -17.70 6.68 -2.71
N VAL A 186 -17.79 6.43 -4.02
CA VAL A 186 -16.75 5.73 -4.79
C VAL A 186 -16.33 6.61 -5.95
N GLU A 187 -15.02 6.82 -6.07
CA GLU A 187 -14.40 7.58 -7.14
C GLU A 187 -13.38 6.70 -7.87
N SER A 188 -13.45 6.65 -9.19
CA SER A 188 -12.42 6.03 -10.02
C SER A 188 -11.36 7.05 -10.41
N GLY A 189 -10.10 6.69 -10.20
CA GLY A 189 -8.92 7.47 -10.55
C GLY A 189 -8.19 6.91 -11.77
N LEU A 190 -6.85 6.98 -11.71
CA LEU A 190 -5.98 6.58 -12.81
C LEU A 190 -6.06 5.09 -13.16
N GLY A 191 -5.79 4.77 -14.43
CA GLY A 191 -5.53 3.40 -14.86
C GLY A 191 -4.23 2.86 -14.26
N CYS A 192 -4.25 1.63 -13.79
CA CYS A 192 -3.12 0.98 -13.13
C CYS A 192 -3.01 -0.51 -13.52
N ARG A 193 -1.95 -1.16 -13.03
CA ARG A 193 -1.77 -2.61 -13.18
C ARG A 193 -1.06 -3.20 -11.97
N PHE A 194 -1.76 -4.07 -11.27
CA PHE A 194 -1.32 -4.78 -10.08
C PHE A 194 -1.48 -6.30 -10.26
N VAL A 195 -0.73 -7.03 -9.46
CA VAL A 195 -0.94 -8.46 -9.23
C VAL A 195 -2.34 -8.70 -8.63
N PRO A 196 -2.98 -9.86 -8.88
CA PRO A 196 -4.34 -10.11 -8.38
C PRO A 196 -4.36 -10.29 -6.86
N LEU A 197 -5.39 -9.73 -6.21
CA LEU A 197 -5.78 -10.07 -4.86
C LEU A 197 -6.46 -11.44 -4.87
N VAL A 198 -5.80 -12.44 -4.29
CA VAL A 198 -6.29 -13.82 -4.23
C VAL A 198 -7.09 -14.01 -2.94
N ARG A 199 -8.34 -14.48 -3.06
CA ARG A 199 -9.19 -14.88 -1.93
C ARG A 199 -9.03 -16.37 -1.67
N GLU A 200 -9.08 -16.79 -0.41
CA GLU A 200 -9.01 -18.19 0.03
C GLU A 200 -10.34 -18.74 0.56
#